data_AF-A0A2V9LFU9-F1
#
_entry.id   AF-A0A2V9LFU9-F1
#
_cell.length_a   1.000
_cell.length_b   1.000
_cell.length_c   1.000
_cell.angle_alpha   90.00
_cell.angle_beta   90.00
_cell.angle_gamma   90.00
#
_symmetry.space_group_name_H-M   'P 1'
#
loop_
_entity.id
_entity.type
_entity.pdbx_description
1 polymer ?
#
loop_
_entity_poly.entity_id
_entity_poly.type
_entity_poly.pdbx_seq_one_letter_code
_entity_poly.pdbx_strand_id
1 'polypeptide(L)'
;MLVVYTMVVVAIVILVNVAVSRYGDRRWDLTSAKKFSISPETVKVLKGLNDNVDIYAFNDARGMQADRDLLDNYTNVTRRVTAHYVDPNRQPALARQFEVRAAGTIVVAEGGRHYAASSADEQGITNALIRLTKGLKKACFIGGHGERDLESAERDGFQHFKKGLTDENYTVETLTLLTGKNEIPADCAVTVIAGPQHDYEPPEIDTLRKYVTDGGRLLAMLDAGVETPNLDKLFEGWGAAPENDLVVDLNPVAQLFNTPPYMPVIIKYGTSPIVAPLKQVMTLFPLTRSFKLSKQSTSAISDDSLCETSGDSFGSMGFNPKTQKIAYDASKDVKGPLTVAASGTLAGADPKKQGRFVGLGTSLIAANAYLKFQGNSDLVMNMVNWLSAEEDLLSIRPKPPEAQHLDLTQAQMRKILILGVIGVPILIIFAGVSVWWQRRR
;
A
#
# COMPACT_ATOMS: atom_id res chain seq x y z
N MET A 1 55.73 29.28 3.36
CA MET A 1 54.28 29.28 3.07
C MET A 1 53.91 28.26 1.99
N LEU A 2 54.37 28.41 0.75
CA LEU A 2 53.91 27.57 -0.38
C LEU A 2 54.19 26.06 -0.19
N VAL A 3 55.38 25.70 0.31
CA VAL A 3 55.80 24.31 0.61
C VAL A 3 54.94 23.65 1.69
N VAL A 4 54.50 24.43 2.69
CA VAL A 4 53.63 23.92 3.77
C VAL A 4 52.25 23.61 3.22
N TYR A 5 51.70 24.48 2.37
CA TYR A 5 50.43 24.22 1.69
C TYR A 5 50.51 23.00 0.77
N THR A 6 51.63 22.80 0.06
CA THR A 6 51.80 21.61 -0.81
C THR A 6 51.82 20.32 0.00
N MET A 7 52.54 20.30 1.14
CA MET A 7 52.59 19.12 2.01
C MET A 7 51.21 18.78 2.62
N VAL A 8 50.44 19.79 3.03
CA VAL A 8 49.09 19.58 3.55
C VAL A 8 48.16 19.00 2.49
N VAL A 9 48.21 19.52 1.26
CA VAL A 9 47.40 18.98 0.15
C VAL A 9 47.76 17.54 -0.17
N VAL A 10 49.05 17.21 -0.24
CA VAL A 10 49.51 15.83 -0.49
C VAL A 10 49.06 14.89 0.64
N ALA A 11 49.17 15.32 1.90
CA ALA A 11 48.70 14.52 3.04
C ALA A 11 47.18 14.27 3.00
N ILE A 12 46.39 15.27 2.62
CA ILE A 12 44.94 15.13 2.43
C ILE A 12 44.64 14.15 1.28
N VAL A 13 45.33 14.26 0.14
CA VAL A 13 45.14 13.35 -1.00
C VAL A 13 45.45 11.90 -0.60
N ILE A 14 46.52 11.67 0.18
CA ILE A 14 46.87 10.33 0.68
C ILE A 14 45.80 9.82 1.64
N LEU A 15 45.34 10.63 2.59
CA LEU A 15 44.28 10.26 3.53
C LEU A 15 42.96 9.95 2.83
N VAL A 16 42.57 10.75 1.85
CA VAL A 16 41.39 10.52 1.01
C VAL A 16 41.57 9.23 0.22
N ASN A 17 42.72 9.00 -0.40
CA ASN A 17 42.96 7.78 -1.17
C ASN A 17 42.96 6.52 -0.29
N VAL A 18 43.52 6.58 0.91
CA VAL A 18 43.46 5.49 1.89
C VAL A 18 42.03 5.27 2.36
N ALA A 19 41.29 6.33 2.68
CA ALA A 19 39.88 6.23 3.06
C ALA A 19 39.02 5.63 1.95
N VAL A 20 39.22 6.07 0.70
CA VAL A 20 38.54 5.52 -0.49
C VAL A 20 38.95 4.06 -0.71
N SER A 21 40.22 3.68 -0.56
CA SER A 21 40.65 2.28 -0.73
C SER A 21 40.13 1.35 0.37
N ARG A 22 39.89 1.86 1.59
CA ARG A 22 39.53 1.06 2.76
C ARG A 22 38.03 1.03 3.03
N TYR A 23 37.31 2.07 2.61
CA TYR A 23 35.87 2.24 2.79
C TYR A 23 35.10 2.35 1.47
N GLY A 24 35.76 2.27 0.31
CA GLY A 24 35.16 2.44 -1.03
C GLY A 24 34.14 1.38 -1.42
N ASP A 25 34.18 0.20 -0.80
CA ASP A 25 33.15 -0.83 -0.97
C ASP A 25 31.81 -0.41 -0.35
N ARG A 26 31.82 0.62 0.51
CA ARG A 26 30.62 1.16 1.13
C ARG A 26 30.01 2.23 0.22
N ARG A 27 29.19 1.78 -0.73
CA ARG A 27 28.40 2.67 -1.60
C ARG A 27 27.45 3.50 -0.73
N TRP A 28 27.74 4.77 -0.58
CA TRP A 28 26.81 5.73 0.02
C TRP A 28 25.95 6.34 -1.07
N ASP A 29 24.68 5.99 -1.04
CA ASP A 29 23.68 6.62 -1.88
C ASP A 29 23.36 8.02 -1.33
N LEU A 30 23.99 9.02 -1.91
CA LEU A 30 23.78 10.43 -1.59
C LEU A 30 22.60 11.02 -2.37
N THR A 31 21.83 10.22 -3.11
CA THR A 31 20.61 10.70 -3.75
C THR A 31 19.55 10.96 -2.69
N SER A 32 18.81 12.07 -2.84
CA SER A 32 17.76 12.47 -1.89
C SER A 32 16.69 11.38 -1.68
N ALA A 33 16.44 10.54 -2.68
CA ALA A 33 15.46 9.46 -2.67
C ALA A 33 16.06 8.05 -2.41
N LYS A 34 17.37 7.94 -2.14
CA LYS A 34 18.09 6.66 -2.01
C LYS A 34 17.75 5.66 -3.14
N LYS A 35 17.81 6.11 -4.40
CA LYS A 35 17.40 5.33 -5.59
C LYS A 35 18.21 4.06 -5.83
N PHE A 36 19.40 3.97 -5.26
CA PHE A 36 20.33 2.84 -5.36
C PHE A 36 20.44 2.07 -4.04
N SER A 37 19.55 2.33 -3.08
CA SER A 37 19.47 1.58 -1.82
C SER A 37 18.12 0.89 -1.70
N ILE A 38 18.17 -0.37 -1.28
CA ILE A 38 16.96 -1.11 -0.89
C ILE A 38 16.27 -0.42 0.29
N SER A 39 14.96 -0.63 0.38
CA SER A 39 14.10 -0.08 1.43
C SER A 39 14.49 -0.58 2.83
N PRO A 40 14.26 0.24 3.89
CA PRO A 40 14.45 -0.20 5.27
C PRO A 40 13.72 -1.50 5.61
N GLU A 41 12.56 -1.70 5.01
CA GLU A 41 11.74 -2.89 5.15
C GLU A 41 12.45 -4.12 4.57
N THR A 42 13.05 -4.01 3.37
CA THR A 42 13.84 -5.09 2.76
C THR A 42 15.05 -5.42 3.61
N VAL A 43 15.72 -4.40 4.17
CA VAL A 43 16.82 -4.62 5.13
C VAL A 43 16.36 -5.42 6.34
N LYS A 44 15.15 -5.15 6.87
CA LYS A 44 14.59 -5.91 8.01
C LYS A 44 14.36 -7.38 7.62
N VAL A 45 13.80 -7.63 6.44
CA VAL A 45 13.60 -9.00 5.91
C VAL A 45 14.93 -9.73 5.75
N LEU A 46 15.91 -9.10 5.10
CA LEU A 46 17.23 -9.71 4.85
C LEU A 46 18.01 -10.02 6.13
N LYS A 47 17.91 -9.16 7.14
CA LYS A 47 18.54 -9.40 8.45
C LYS A 47 17.82 -10.47 9.26
N GLY A 48 16.52 -10.66 9.02
CA GLY A 48 15.70 -11.68 9.67
C GLY A 48 15.84 -13.08 9.06
N LEU A 49 16.64 -13.25 8.00
CA LEU A 49 16.91 -14.56 7.42
C LEU A 49 17.72 -15.44 8.38
N ASN A 50 17.19 -16.63 8.66
CA ASN A 50 17.87 -17.65 9.46
C ASN A 50 18.75 -18.55 8.58
N ASP A 51 18.22 -18.92 7.41
CA ASP A 51 18.81 -19.86 6.48
C ASP A 51 19.46 -19.17 5.27
N ASN A 52 20.28 -19.92 4.53
CA ASN A 52 20.91 -19.43 3.30
C ASN A 52 19.93 -19.54 2.13
N VAL A 53 19.81 -18.45 1.38
CA VAL A 53 18.88 -18.31 0.26
C VAL A 53 19.64 -18.00 -1.02
N ASP A 54 19.32 -18.72 -2.07
CA ASP A 54 19.82 -18.52 -3.42
C ASP A 54 18.81 -17.72 -4.26
N ILE A 55 19.27 -16.69 -4.95
CA ILE A 55 18.47 -15.90 -5.89
C ILE A 55 19.01 -16.14 -7.30
N TYR A 56 18.21 -16.77 -8.16
CA TYR A 56 18.54 -17.05 -9.56
C TYR A 56 17.89 -16.01 -10.47
N ALA A 57 18.69 -15.17 -11.13
CA ALA A 57 18.24 -14.24 -12.15
C ALA A 57 18.40 -14.85 -13.54
N PHE A 58 17.28 -15.18 -14.19
CA PHE A 58 17.23 -15.75 -15.53
C PHE A 58 17.06 -14.66 -16.58
N ASN A 59 18.14 -14.24 -17.23
CA ASN A 59 18.09 -13.11 -18.16
C ASN A 59 19.13 -13.17 -19.29
N ASP A 60 18.94 -12.32 -20.30
CA ASP A 60 19.95 -12.06 -21.34
C ASP A 60 21.07 -11.15 -20.80
N ALA A 61 22.13 -10.96 -21.58
CA ALA A 61 23.29 -10.16 -21.15
C ALA A 61 22.94 -8.69 -20.78
N ARG A 62 21.89 -8.10 -21.37
CA ARG A 62 21.49 -6.72 -21.10
C ARG A 62 20.67 -6.64 -19.82
N GLY A 63 19.66 -7.50 -19.68
CA GLY A 63 18.83 -7.54 -18.48
C GLY A 63 19.61 -7.98 -17.24
N MET A 64 20.60 -8.87 -17.41
CA MET A 64 21.47 -9.34 -16.33
C MET A 64 22.29 -8.22 -15.67
N GLN A 65 22.62 -7.14 -16.38
CA GLN A 65 23.30 -6.01 -15.77
C GLN A 65 22.39 -5.26 -14.79
N ALA A 66 21.12 -5.07 -15.15
CA ALA A 66 20.14 -4.45 -14.25
C ALA A 66 19.85 -5.34 -13.02
N ASP A 67 19.74 -6.65 -13.24
CA ASP A 67 19.56 -7.62 -12.15
C ASP A 67 20.76 -7.61 -11.19
N ARG A 68 22.00 -7.49 -11.72
CA ARG A 68 23.22 -7.36 -10.90
C ARG A 68 23.19 -6.14 -10.00
N ASP A 69 22.89 -4.98 -10.57
CA ASP A 69 22.87 -3.73 -9.81
C ASP A 69 21.87 -3.79 -8.65
N LEU A 70 20.73 -4.48 -8.83
CA LEU A 70 19.73 -4.68 -7.78
C LEU A 70 20.13 -5.77 -6.77
N LEU A 71 20.52 -6.96 -7.23
CA LEU A 71 20.82 -8.11 -6.37
C LEU A 71 22.11 -7.93 -5.58
N ASP A 72 23.08 -7.19 -6.10
CA ASP A 72 24.29 -6.82 -5.34
C ASP A 72 23.91 -6.01 -4.09
N ASN A 73 22.85 -5.20 -4.13
CA ASN A 73 22.36 -4.50 -2.94
C ASN A 73 21.81 -5.46 -1.88
N TYR A 74 21.27 -6.62 -2.27
CA TYR A 74 20.78 -7.64 -1.34
C TYR A 74 21.95 -8.39 -0.69
N THR A 75 22.91 -8.84 -1.51
CA THR A 75 24.10 -9.57 -1.02
C THR A 75 25.01 -8.71 -0.15
N ASN A 76 25.00 -7.39 -0.34
CA ASN A 76 25.74 -6.43 0.49
C ASN A 76 25.14 -6.28 1.91
N VAL A 77 23.85 -6.59 2.11
CA VAL A 77 23.21 -6.48 3.43
C VAL A 77 23.43 -7.73 4.28
N THR A 78 23.45 -8.91 3.66
CA THR A 78 23.59 -10.19 4.38
C THR A 78 24.37 -11.20 3.55
N ARG A 79 25.25 -11.97 4.22
CA ARG A 79 25.98 -13.09 3.60
C ARG A 79 25.12 -14.33 3.39
N ARG A 80 23.88 -14.34 3.89
CA ARG A 80 22.93 -15.44 3.72
C ARG A 80 22.29 -15.47 2.34
N VAL A 81 22.39 -14.39 1.57
CA VAL A 81 21.84 -14.32 0.22
C VAL A 81 22.96 -14.49 -0.79
N THR A 82 22.78 -15.41 -1.74
CA THR A 82 23.70 -15.63 -2.86
C THR A 82 22.96 -15.41 -4.18
N ALA A 83 23.47 -14.54 -5.04
CA ALA A 83 22.90 -14.28 -6.35
C ALA A 83 23.59 -15.11 -7.44
N HIS A 84 22.79 -15.82 -8.24
CA HIS A 84 23.21 -16.62 -9.39
C HIS A 84 22.64 -16.02 -10.67
N TYR A 85 23.49 -15.76 -11.65
CA TYR A 85 23.08 -15.17 -12.92
C TYR A 85 23.08 -16.22 -14.01
N VAL A 86 21.91 -16.52 -14.56
CA VAL A 86 21.68 -17.65 -15.45
C VAL A 86 21.17 -17.16 -16.80
N ASP A 87 21.86 -17.53 -17.88
CA ASP A 87 21.31 -17.37 -19.23
C ASP A 87 20.42 -18.60 -19.54
N PRO A 88 19.09 -18.43 -19.67
CA PRO A 88 18.17 -19.55 -19.86
C PRO A 88 18.42 -20.31 -21.18
N ASN A 89 19.02 -19.67 -22.19
CA ASN A 89 19.36 -20.32 -23.46
C ASN A 89 20.63 -21.17 -23.34
N ARG A 90 21.57 -20.77 -22.48
CA ARG A 90 22.80 -21.55 -22.22
C ARG A 90 22.59 -22.66 -21.19
N GLN A 91 21.66 -22.47 -20.26
CA GLN A 91 21.35 -23.44 -19.19
C GLN A 91 19.86 -23.83 -19.15
N PRO A 92 19.33 -24.46 -20.21
CA PRO A 92 17.90 -24.78 -20.31
C PRO A 92 17.44 -25.88 -19.34
N ALA A 93 18.36 -26.66 -18.76
CA ALA A 93 18.02 -27.65 -17.73
C ALA A 93 17.61 -26.95 -16.41
N LEU A 94 18.37 -25.93 -16.00
CA LEU A 94 18.11 -25.18 -14.77
C LEU A 94 16.85 -24.32 -14.90
N ALA A 95 16.64 -23.68 -16.06
CA ALA A 95 15.42 -22.93 -16.33
C ALA A 95 14.16 -23.82 -16.26
N ARG A 96 14.24 -25.07 -16.78
CA ARG A 96 13.14 -26.04 -16.67
C ARG A 96 12.89 -26.51 -15.25
N GLN A 97 13.95 -26.68 -14.45
CA GLN A 97 13.83 -27.09 -13.04
C GLN A 97 13.04 -26.07 -12.21
N PHE A 98 13.24 -24.78 -12.46
CA PHE A 98 12.53 -23.69 -11.77
C PHE A 98 11.28 -23.19 -12.52
N GLU A 99 10.81 -23.93 -13.52
CA GLU A 99 9.64 -23.61 -14.32
C GLU A 99 9.67 -22.21 -14.96
N VAL A 100 10.86 -21.72 -15.31
CA VAL A 100 11.05 -20.38 -15.89
C VAL A 100 10.58 -20.38 -17.33
N ARG A 101 9.52 -19.59 -17.61
CA ARG A 101 8.88 -19.51 -18.94
C ARG A 101 9.34 -18.31 -19.78
N ALA A 102 9.93 -17.30 -19.15
CA ALA A 102 10.33 -16.06 -19.80
C ALA A 102 11.66 -15.52 -19.25
N ALA A 103 12.45 -14.87 -20.12
CA ALA A 103 13.61 -14.10 -19.70
C ALA A 103 13.17 -12.91 -18.83
N GLY A 104 14.02 -12.51 -17.88
CA GLY A 104 13.71 -11.52 -16.84
C GLY A 104 13.00 -12.09 -15.61
N THR A 105 12.96 -13.42 -15.47
CA THR A 105 12.38 -14.06 -14.28
C THR A 105 13.44 -14.19 -13.19
N ILE A 106 13.14 -13.75 -11.97
CA ILE A 106 13.98 -13.95 -10.80
C ILE A 106 13.32 -14.99 -9.90
N VAL A 107 14.08 -16.00 -9.45
CA VAL A 107 13.60 -17.08 -8.58
C VAL A 107 14.38 -17.08 -7.29
N VAL A 108 13.68 -17.07 -6.16
CA VAL A 108 14.26 -17.19 -4.83
C VAL A 108 14.10 -18.63 -4.37
N ALA A 109 15.18 -19.28 -3.94
CA ALA A 109 15.21 -20.69 -3.60
C ALA A 109 15.98 -20.96 -2.31
N GLU A 110 15.51 -21.96 -1.56
CA GLU A 110 16.14 -22.46 -0.34
C GLU A 110 15.89 -23.97 -0.26
N GLY A 111 16.96 -24.75 -0.35
CA GLY A 111 16.87 -26.20 -0.42
C GLY A 111 15.99 -26.66 -1.59
N GLY A 112 14.89 -27.37 -1.29
CA GLY A 112 13.92 -27.84 -2.29
C GLY A 112 12.78 -26.86 -2.60
N ARG A 113 12.63 -25.76 -1.84
CA ARG A 113 11.56 -24.78 -2.02
C ARG A 113 12.04 -23.65 -2.92
N HIS A 114 11.20 -23.22 -3.84
CA HIS A 114 11.50 -22.08 -4.70
C HIS A 114 10.23 -21.32 -5.07
N TYR A 115 10.37 -20.01 -5.24
CA TYR A 115 9.29 -19.11 -5.66
C TYR A 115 9.81 -18.11 -6.68
N ALA A 116 9.12 -17.98 -7.82
CA ALA A 116 9.37 -16.93 -8.77
C ALA A 116 8.83 -15.59 -8.25
N ALA A 117 9.62 -14.53 -8.39
CA ALA A 117 9.19 -13.16 -8.14
C ALA A 117 8.12 -12.74 -9.16
N SER A 118 7.12 -11.99 -8.70
CA SER A 118 6.06 -11.44 -9.57
C SER A 118 6.59 -10.37 -10.54
N SER A 119 7.69 -9.71 -10.17
CA SER A 119 8.40 -8.68 -10.93
C SER A 119 9.90 -8.73 -10.64
N ALA A 120 10.72 -8.28 -11.60
CA ALA A 120 12.17 -8.17 -11.47
C ALA A 120 12.60 -6.87 -10.76
N ASP A 121 11.83 -6.42 -9.77
CA ASP A 121 12.11 -5.25 -8.96
C ASP A 121 12.23 -5.62 -7.47
N GLU A 122 12.57 -4.63 -6.64
CA GLU A 122 12.80 -4.86 -5.21
C GLU A 122 11.57 -5.48 -4.53
N GLN A 123 10.37 -5.05 -4.92
CA GLN A 123 9.11 -5.52 -4.36
C GLN A 123 8.89 -6.99 -4.68
N GLY A 124 8.98 -7.38 -5.95
CA GLY A 124 8.76 -8.75 -6.38
C GLY A 124 9.75 -9.73 -5.75
N ILE A 125 11.03 -9.34 -5.70
CA ILE A 125 12.10 -10.18 -5.12
C ILE A 125 11.91 -10.32 -3.61
N THR A 126 11.66 -9.22 -2.88
CA THR A 126 11.51 -9.30 -1.43
C THR A 126 10.24 -10.05 -1.03
N ASN A 127 9.14 -9.88 -1.77
CA ASN A 127 7.92 -10.64 -1.53
C ASN A 127 8.15 -12.15 -1.75
N ALA A 128 8.89 -12.54 -2.80
CA ALA A 128 9.25 -13.95 -3.02
C ALA A 128 10.11 -14.51 -1.86
N LEU A 129 11.02 -13.70 -1.30
CA LEU A 129 11.82 -14.07 -0.13
C LEU A 129 10.97 -14.24 1.14
N ILE A 130 10.01 -13.34 1.37
CA ILE A 130 9.04 -13.47 2.48
C ILE A 130 8.22 -14.76 2.31
N ARG A 131 7.75 -15.05 1.10
CA ARG A 131 6.99 -16.28 0.79
C ARG A 131 7.80 -17.54 1.05
N LEU A 132 9.09 -17.53 0.69
CA LEU A 132 9.99 -18.65 0.91
C LEU A 132 10.19 -18.96 2.40
N THR A 133 10.36 -17.91 3.20
CA THR A 133 10.69 -18.02 4.62
C THR A 133 9.48 -18.23 5.52
N LYS A 134 8.36 -17.56 5.24
CA LYS A 134 7.15 -17.57 6.08
C LYS A 134 6.00 -18.41 5.53
N GLY A 135 6.07 -18.82 4.27
CA GLY A 135 4.94 -19.45 3.58
C GLY A 135 3.88 -18.45 3.11
N LEU A 136 2.75 -18.98 2.66
CA LEU A 136 1.61 -18.19 2.17
C LEU A 136 0.61 -17.95 3.30
N LYS A 137 0.06 -16.74 3.35
CA LYS A 137 -1.11 -16.43 4.18
C LYS A 137 -2.39 -16.77 3.42
N LYS A 138 -3.48 -17.09 4.11
CA LYS A 138 -4.78 -17.31 3.45
C LYS A 138 -5.73 -16.13 3.68
N ALA A 139 -6.27 -15.58 2.60
CA ALA A 139 -7.37 -14.61 2.62
C ALA A 139 -8.67 -15.34 2.25
N CYS A 140 -9.59 -15.40 3.19
CA CYS A 140 -10.83 -16.16 3.08
C CYS A 140 -12.00 -15.22 2.79
N PHE A 141 -12.59 -15.29 1.61
CA PHE A 141 -13.74 -14.48 1.22
C PHE A 141 -15.02 -15.21 1.55
N ILE A 142 -15.92 -14.55 2.28
CA ILE A 142 -17.26 -15.09 2.51
C ILE A 142 -18.07 -14.91 1.22
N GLY A 143 -18.75 -15.97 0.81
CA GLY A 143 -19.64 -16.00 -0.33
C GLY A 143 -20.95 -16.69 -0.01
N GLY A 144 -22.01 -16.30 -0.71
CA GLY A 144 -23.34 -16.90 -0.60
C GLY A 144 -24.48 -15.87 -0.58
N HIS A 145 -24.14 -14.59 -0.44
CA HIS A 145 -25.08 -13.49 -0.18
C HIS A 145 -25.01 -12.41 -1.27
N GLY A 146 -24.34 -12.69 -2.39
CA GLY A 146 -24.23 -11.80 -3.56
C GLY A 146 -22.97 -10.94 -3.55
N GLU A 147 -21.95 -11.34 -2.80
CA GLU A 147 -20.65 -10.67 -2.75
C GLU A 147 -19.97 -10.58 -4.13
N ARG A 148 -19.01 -9.67 -4.25
CA ARG A 148 -18.28 -9.42 -5.49
C ARG A 148 -17.48 -10.65 -5.94
N ASP A 149 -17.58 -10.97 -7.23
CA ASP A 149 -16.89 -12.12 -7.83
C ASP A 149 -15.39 -11.84 -8.02
N LEU A 150 -14.57 -12.69 -7.41
CA LEU A 150 -13.11 -12.66 -7.45
C LEU A 150 -12.52 -13.04 -8.80
N GLU A 151 -13.25 -13.76 -9.66
CA GLU A 151 -12.77 -14.15 -10.99
C GLU A 151 -13.21 -13.16 -12.08
N SER A 152 -14.21 -12.34 -11.80
CA SER A 152 -14.79 -11.41 -12.76
C SER A 152 -13.85 -10.26 -13.13
N ALA A 153 -13.60 -10.12 -14.43
CA ALA A 153 -12.88 -8.99 -15.03
C ALA A 153 -13.79 -7.77 -15.32
N GLU A 154 -15.09 -7.89 -15.04
CA GLU A 154 -16.04 -6.79 -15.22
C GLU A 154 -15.73 -5.61 -14.31
N ARG A 155 -16.33 -4.45 -14.60
CA ARG A 155 -16.07 -3.19 -13.89
C ARG A 155 -16.26 -3.30 -12.38
N ASP A 156 -17.24 -4.06 -11.93
CA ASP A 156 -17.58 -4.29 -10.53
C ASP A 156 -17.00 -5.58 -9.95
N GLY A 157 -16.27 -6.37 -10.75
CA GLY A 157 -15.56 -7.57 -10.31
C GLY A 157 -14.30 -7.28 -9.49
N PHE A 158 -13.76 -8.32 -8.85
CA PHE A 158 -12.64 -8.25 -7.90
C PHE A 158 -11.35 -8.93 -8.40
N GLN A 159 -11.26 -9.31 -9.69
CA GLN A 159 -10.07 -9.97 -10.25
C GLN A 159 -8.76 -9.21 -9.97
N HIS A 160 -8.75 -7.88 -10.05
CA HIS A 160 -7.55 -7.09 -9.74
C HIS A 160 -7.22 -7.06 -8.25
N PHE A 161 -8.23 -7.09 -7.37
CA PHE A 161 -8.00 -7.16 -5.92
C PHE A 161 -7.46 -8.55 -5.53
N LYS A 162 -8.03 -9.63 -6.06
CA LYS A 162 -7.48 -10.99 -5.94
C LYS A 162 -6.02 -11.03 -6.39
N LYS A 163 -5.71 -10.43 -7.53
CA LYS A 163 -4.33 -10.33 -8.02
C LYS A 163 -3.42 -9.59 -7.03
N GLY A 164 -3.85 -8.44 -6.51
CA GLY A 164 -3.09 -7.69 -5.50
C GLY A 164 -2.78 -8.52 -4.25
N LEU A 165 -3.76 -9.28 -3.75
CA LEU A 165 -3.57 -10.23 -2.65
C LEU A 165 -2.55 -11.32 -3.00
N THR A 166 -2.62 -11.90 -4.19
CA THR A 166 -1.64 -12.92 -4.61
C THR A 166 -0.22 -12.35 -4.78
N ASP A 167 -0.10 -11.10 -5.26
CA ASP A 167 1.17 -10.40 -5.41
C ASP A 167 1.77 -10.02 -4.02
N GLU A 168 0.95 -9.95 -2.97
CA GLU A 168 1.34 -9.78 -1.56
C GLU A 168 1.38 -11.09 -0.75
N ASN A 169 1.55 -12.24 -1.41
CA ASN A 169 1.74 -13.56 -0.81
C ASN A 169 0.53 -14.14 -0.06
N TYR A 170 -0.68 -13.81 -0.49
CA TYR A 170 -1.89 -14.48 -0.03
C TYR A 170 -2.36 -15.53 -1.04
N THR A 171 -2.79 -16.69 -0.55
CA THR A 171 -3.75 -17.55 -1.26
C THR A 171 -5.16 -17.05 -0.97
N VAL A 172 -5.99 -17.02 -2.00
CA VAL A 172 -7.39 -16.57 -1.88
C VAL A 172 -8.32 -17.78 -2.00
N GLU A 173 -9.22 -17.93 -1.04
CA GLU A 173 -10.22 -19.01 -0.99
C GLU A 173 -11.60 -18.42 -0.69
N THR A 174 -12.64 -18.93 -1.34
CA THR A 174 -14.03 -18.56 -1.04
C THR A 174 -14.64 -19.58 -0.10
N LEU A 175 -15.30 -19.10 0.96
CA LEU A 175 -15.98 -19.90 1.97
C LEU A 175 -17.48 -19.63 1.93
N THR A 176 -18.28 -20.67 2.13
CA THR A 176 -19.72 -20.53 2.38
C THR A 176 -20.04 -21.08 3.76
N LEU A 177 -20.63 -20.24 4.62
CA LEU A 177 -20.84 -20.59 6.03
C LEU A 177 -21.93 -21.65 6.19
N LEU A 178 -23.09 -21.46 5.52
CA LEU A 178 -24.27 -22.34 5.67
C LEU A 178 -24.09 -23.77 5.12
N THR A 179 -23.39 -23.94 4.01
CA THR A 179 -23.16 -25.26 3.39
C THR A 179 -21.87 -25.93 3.87
N GLY A 180 -21.08 -25.23 4.68
CA GLY A 180 -19.83 -25.70 5.27
C GLY A 180 -20.00 -26.28 6.67
N LYS A 181 -18.94 -26.15 7.49
CA LYS A 181 -18.93 -26.59 8.90
C LYS A 181 -19.51 -25.56 9.88
N ASN A 182 -20.12 -24.46 9.39
CA ASN A 182 -20.43 -23.27 10.19
C ASN A 182 -19.20 -22.77 10.99
N GLU A 183 -18.03 -22.78 10.35
CA GLU A 183 -16.78 -22.37 10.98
C GLU A 183 -15.85 -21.72 9.95
N ILE A 184 -15.15 -20.67 10.37
CA ILE A 184 -14.07 -20.07 9.59
C ILE A 184 -12.77 -20.78 9.96
N PRO A 185 -12.04 -21.37 9.00
CA PRO A 185 -10.78 -22.05 9.27
C PRO A 185 -9.76 -21.19 10.02
N ALA A 186 -9.08 -21.78 11.00
CA ALA A 186 -8.07 -21.07 11.81
C ALA A 186 -6.82 -20.64 11.03
N ASP A 187 -6.60 -21.19 9.83
CA ASP A 187 -5.50 -20.81 8.92
C ASP A 187 -5.85 -19.60 8.03
N CYS A 188 -7.09 -19.09 8.10
CA CYS A 188 -7.46 -17.81 7.50
C CYS A 188 -6.75 -16.67 8.25
N ALA A 189 -5.75 -16.07 7.60
CA ALA A 189 -5.03 -14.91 8.12
C ALA A 189 -5.92 -13.65 8.11
N VAL A 190 -6.87 -13.57 7.18
CA VAL A 190 -7.90 -12.55 7.12
C VAL A 190 -9.17 -13.12 6.49
N THR A 191 -10.33 -12.71 7.00
CA THR A 191 -11.63 -13.00 6.43
C THR A 191 -12.21 -11.72 5.82
N VAL A 192 -12.79 -11.82 4.62
CA VAL A 192 -13.30 -10.68 3.87
C VAL A 192 -14.77 -10.88 3.52
N ILE A 193 -15.62 -9.94 3.91
CA ILE A 193 -17.00 -9.78 3.42
C ILE A 193 -16.97 -8.69 2.36
N ALA A 194 -17.23 -9.06 1.10
CA ALA A 194 -17.02 -8.21 -0.06
C ALA A 194 -18.34 -7.73 -0.69
N GLY A 195 -19.03 -6.80 -0.02
CA GLY A 195 -20.25 -6.18 -0.54
C GLY A 195 -21.43 -7.15 -0.67
N PRO A 196 -21.91 -7.75 0.43
CA PRO A 196 -23.07 -8.64 0.40
C PRO A 196 -24.29 -7.88 -0.12
N GLN A 197 -25.18 -8.57 -0.83
CA GLN A 197 -26.43 -8.02 -1.38
C GLN A 197 -27.66 -8.51 -0.63
N HIS A 198 -27.48 -9.48 0.27
CA HIS A 198 -28.50 -10.04 1.15
C HIS A 198 -27.91 -10.15 2.56
N ASP A 199 -28.75 -10.08 3.59
CA ASP A 199 -28.30 -10.20 4.97
C ASP A 199 -27.89 -11.63 5.32
N TYR A 200 -27.00 -11.76 6.30
CA TYR A 200 -26.59 -13.06 6.84
C TYR A 200 -27.61 -13.57 7.87
N GLU A 201 -27.74 -14.88 7.96
CA GLU A 201 -28.62 -15.52 8.94
C GLU A 201 -27.99 -15.48 10.35
N PRO A 202 -28.80 -15.52 11.43
CA PRO A 202 -28.29 -15.46 12.80
C PRO A 202 -27.15 -16.45 13.13
N PRO A 203 -27.19 -17.73 12.69
CA PRO A 203 -26.08 -18.66 12.93
C PRO A 203 -24.75 -18.24 12.25
N GLU A 204 -24.82 -17.59 11.10
CA GLU A 204 -23.65 -17.07 10.39
C GLU A 204 -23.05 -15.87 11.14
N ILE A 205 -23.92 -14.98 11.64
CA ILE A 205 -23.52 -13.85 12.49
C ILE A 205 -22.86 -14.33 13.78
N ASP A 206 -23.39 -15.38 14.41
CA ASP A 206 -22.78 -15.98 15.60
C ASP A 206 -21.40 -16.57 15.29
N THR A 207 -21.24 -17.19 14.11
CA THR A 207 -19.94 -17.69 13.62
C THR A 207 -18.94 -16.55 13.43
N LEU A 208 -19.34 -15.46 12.76
CA LEU A 208 -18.51 -14.28 12.56
C LEU A 208 -18.12 -13.63 13.89
N ARG A 209 -19.09 -13.48 14.81
CA ARG A 209 -18.85 -12.92 16.15
C ARG A 209 -17.82 -13.75 16.90
N LYS A 210 -18.04 -15.08 16.97
CA LYS A 210 -17.13 -16.00 17.64
C LYS A 210 -15.73 -15.96 17.03
N TYR A 211 -15.63 -16.02 15.71
CA TYR A 211 -14.35 -15.97 15.00
C TYR A 211 -13.54 -14.72 15.38
N VAL A 212 -14.14 -13.53 15.34
CA VAL A 212 -13.41 -12.30 15.68
C VAL A 212 -13.07 -12.27 17.18
N THR A 213 -14.00 -12.64 18.08
CA THR A 213 -13.72 -12.69 19.53
C THR A 213 -12.62 -13.68 19.89
N ASP A 214 -12.46 -14.77 19.13
CA ASP A 214 -11.40 -15.77 19.32
C ASP A 214 -10.04 -15.35 18.73
N GLY A 215 -9.91 -14.10 18.28
CA GLY A 215 -8.68 -13.54 17.71
C GLY A 215 -8.65 -13.53 16.18
N GLY A 216 -9.79 -13.75 15.53
CA GLY A 216 -9.93 -13.64 14.08
C GLY A 216 -9.74 -12.21 13.55
N ARG A 217 -9.68 -12.10 12.22
CA ARG A 217 -9.43 -10.87 11.49
C ARG A 217 -10.48 -10.68 10.42
N LEU A 218 -11.26 -9.60 10.49
CA LEU A 218 -12.39 -9.37 9.58
C LEU A 218 -12.27 -8.03 8.86
N LEU A 219 -12.29 -8.06 7.53
CA LEU A 219 -12.58 -6.90 6.70
C LEU A 219 -14.01 -7.02 6.18
N ALA A 220 -14.88 -6.07 6.49
CA ALA A 220 -16.21 -6.01 5.91
C ALA A 220 -16.40 -4.74 5.09
N MET A 221 -16.69 -4.93 3.80
CA MET A 221 -17.05 -3.88 2.87
C MET A 221 -18.56 -3.91 2.67
N LEU A 222 -19.26 -2.85 3.09
CA LEU A 222 -20.71 -2.80 3.24
C LEU A 222 -21.27 -1.70 2.34
N ASP A 223 -21.89 -2.08 1.21
CA ASP A 223 -22.39 -1.14 0.21
C ASP A 223 -23.61 -0.34 0.71
N ALA A 224 -23.76 0.91 0.25
CA ALA A 224 -24.95 1.71 0.51
C ALA A 224 -26.18 1.14 -0.23
N GLY A 225 -27.36 1.26 0.40
CA GLY A 225 -28.64 0.84 -0.19
C GLY A 225 -28.90 -0.67 -0.19
N VAL A 226 -28.10 -1.44 0.58
CA VAL A 226 -28.36 -2.85 0.88
C VAL A 226 -28.78 -2.97 2.35
N GLU A 227 -29.88 -3.67 2.60
CA GLU A 227 -30.38 -3.91 3.96
C GLU A 227 -29.74 -5.17 4.57
N THR A 228 -28.89 -4.98 5.58
CA THR A 228 -28.20 -6.08 6.30
C THR A 228 -28.34 -5.95 7.83
N PRO A 229 -29.58 -5.92 8.37
CA PRO A 229 -29.81 -5.58 9.78
C PRO A 229 -29.11 -6.51 10.79
N ASN A 230 -28.87 -7.79 10.47
CA ASN A 230 -28.14 -8.69 11.36
C ASN A 230 -26.65 -8.38 11.38
N LEU A 231 -26.06 -8.10 10.20
CA LEU A 231 -24.67 -7.65 10.10
C LEU A 231 -24.46 -6.26 10.71
N ASP A 232 -25.42 -5.35 10.52
CA ASP A 232 -25.38 -3.99 11.09
C ASP A 232 -25.35 -4.03 12.62
N LYS A 233 -26.21 -4.88 13.22
CA LYS A 233 -26.22 -5.11 14.68
C LYS A 233 -24.91 -5.70 15.21
N LEU A 234 -24.23 -6.55 14.43
CA LEU A 234 -22.93 -7.10 14.82
C LEU A 234 -21.90 -5.97 14.98
N PHE A 235 -21.82 -5.08 13.99
CA PHE A 235 -20.90 -3.94 13.99
C PHE A 235 -21.30 -2.85 15.00
N GLU A 236 -22.59 -2.61 15.21
CA GLU A 236 -23.11 -1.76 16.29
C GLU A 236 -22.64 -2.26 17.66
N GLY A 237 -22.73 -3.57 17.89
CA GLY A 237 -22.21 -4.21 19.12
C GLY A 237 -20.71 -4.04 19.32
N TRP A 238 -19.94 -3.79 18.26
CA TRP A 238 -18.51 -3.47 18.31
C TRP A 238 -18.21 -1.97 18.38
N GLY A 239 -19.24 -1.13 18.32
CA GLY A 239 -19.13 0.32 18.41
C GLY A 239 -18.90 1.04 17.08
N ALA A 240 -19.05 0.37 15.93
CA ALA A 240 -19.07 0.99 14.61
C ALA A 240 -20.40 0.70 13.91
N ALA A 241 -21.48 1.33 14.36
CA ALA A 241 -22.81 1.10 13.79
C ALA A 241 -22.85 1.62 12.34
N PRO A 242 -23.09 0.77 11.33
CA PRO A 242 -23.26 1.26 9.98
C PRO A 242 -24.61 1.97 9.84
N GLU A 243 -24.62 3.09 9.11
CA GLU A 243 -25.84 3.85 8.85
C GLU A 243 -26.47 3.40 7.52
N ASN A 244 -27.81 3.43 7.43
CA ASN A 244 -28.53 3.19 6.18
C ASN A 244 -28.66 4.51 5.39
N ASP A 245 -27.50 5.02 4.96
CA ASP A 245 -27.36 6.24 4.20
C ASP A 245 -26.59 6.04 2.89
N LEU A 246 -26.73 7.00 1.99
CA LEU A 246 -25.77 7.24 0.93
C LEU A 246 -25.02 8.53 1.24
N VAL A 247 -23.71 8.44 1.35
CA VAL A 247 -22.86 9.62 1.52
C VAL A 247 -22.82 10.40 0.22
N VAL A 248 -23.18 11.67 0.32
CA VAL A 248 -23.07 12.66 -0.74
C VAL A 248 -22.12 13.75 -0.30
N ASP A 249 -21.08 13.99 -1.10
CA ASP A 249 -20.09 15.03 -0.86
C ASP A 249 -20.11 16.05 -2.00
N LEU A 250 -20.45 17.28 -1.65
CA LEU A 250 -20.54 18.40 -2.58
C LEU A 250 -19.25 19.22 -2.63
N ASN A 251 -18.17 18.75 -2.00
CA ASN A 251 -16.88 19.43 -1.96
C ASN A 251 -16.40 19.79 -3.38
N PRO A 252 -16.09 21.08 -3.65
CA PRO A 252 -15.56 21.52 -4.94
C PRO A 252 -14.29 20.78 -5.36
N VAL A 253 -13.45 20.32 -4.42
CA VAL A 253 -12.24 19.55 -4.72
C VAL A 253 -12.59 18.23 -5.41
N ALA A 254 -13.63 17.52 -4.97
CA ALA A 254 -14.09 16.29 -5.63
C ALA A 254 -14.59 16.59 -7.06
N GLN A 255 -15.30 17.71 -7.23
CA GLN A 255 -15.81 18.14 -8.54
C GLN A 255 -14.69 18.44 -9.55
N LEU A 256 -13.51 18.91 -9.10
CA LEU A 256 -12.34 19.09 -9.97
C LEU A 256 -11.85 17.79 -10.61
N PHE A 257 -12.10 16.63 -9.97
CA PHE A 257 -11.78 15.30 -10.49
C PHE A 257 -12.92 14.69 -11.30
N ASN A 258 -13.97 15.48 -11.59
CA ASN A 258 -15.15 15.05 -12.35
C ASN A 258 -15.85 13.82 -11.73
N THR A 259 -15.74 13.66 -10.41
CA THR A 259 -16.40 12.60 -9.65
C THR A 259 -17.82 13.05 -9.29
N PRO A 260 -18.85 12.21 -9.51
CA PRO A 260 -20.19 12.52 -9.05
C PRO A 260 -20.26 12.71 -7.52
N PRO A 261 -21.22 13.49 -6.99
CA PRO A 261 -21.34 13.74 -5.55
C PRO A 261 -21.48 12.49 -4.67
N TYR A 262 -21.99 11.38 -5.21
CA TYR A 262 -22.12 10.08 -4.53
C TYR A 262 -20.85 9.22 -4.62
N MET A 263 -19.74 9.80 -5.06
CA MET A 263 -18.40 9.22 -5.01
C MET A 263 -17.44 10.17 -4.29
N PRO A 264 -17.59 10.34 -2.96
CA PRO A 264 -16.70 11.20 -2.18
C PRO A 264 -15.22 10.89 -2.40
N VAL A 265 -14.43 11.97 -2.55
CA VAL A 265 -12.98 11.93 -2.53
C VAL A 265 -12.51 12.24 -1.11
N ILE A 266 -11.85 11.26 -0.48
CA ILE A 266 -11.34 11.37 0.88
C ILE A 266 -9.88 11.84 0.85
N ILE A 267 -9.63 12.89 1.63
CA ILE A 267 -8.31 13.50 1.85
C ILE A 267 -7.99 13.69 3.34
N LYS A 268 -8.98 13.43 4.21
CA LYS A 268 -8.84 13.52 5.67
C LYS A 268 -8.82 12.12 6.25
N TYR A 269 -7.68 11.77 6.83
CA TYR A 269 -7.40 10.46 7.39
C TYR A 269 -7.11 10.55 8.88
N GLY A 270 -7.43 9.49 9.61
CA GLY A 270 -7.10 9.35 11.03
C GLY A 270 -5.61 9.08 11.30
N THR A 271 -5.34 8.58 12.50
CA THR A 271 -3.98 8.28 12.99
C THR A 271 -3.55 6.82 12.83
N SER A 272 -4.48 5.93 12.46
CA SER A 272 -4.23 4.51 12.34
C SER A 272 -3.06 4.19 11.39
N PRO A 273 -2.25 3.15 11.67
CA PRO A 273 -1.25 2.66 10.73
C PRO A 273 -1.80 2.32 9.34
N ILE A 274 -3.09 1.99 9.23
CA ILE A 274 -3.78 1.73 7.96
C ILE A 274 -3.70 2.94 7.01
N VAL A 275 -3.87 4.15 7.56
CA VAL A 275 -4.06 5.39 6.78
C VAL A 275 -2.92 6.39 6.95
N ALA A 276 -1.98 6.14 7.88
CA ALA A 276 -0.81 6.99 8.08
C ALA A 276 0.02 7.23 6.79
N PRO A 277 0.21 6.24 5.89
CA PRO A 277 0.90 6.46 4.60
C PRO A 277 0.09 7.26 3.57
N LEU A 278 -1.22 7.43 3.78
CA LEU A 278 -2.14 8.03 2.81
C LEU A 278 -2.32 9.54 2.96
N LYS A 279 -1.64 10.19 3.91
CA LYS A 279 -1.82 11.62 4.22
C LYS A 279 -1.64 12.59 3.04
N GLN A 280 -1.02 12.14 1.94
CA GLN A 280 -0.80 12.93 0.72
C GLN A 280 -1.43 12.29 -0.53
N VAL A 281 -2.24 11.23 -0.36
CA VAL A 281 -2.84 10.48 -1.46
C VAL A 281 -4.35 10.53 -1.30
N MET A 282 -5.06 10.69 -2.41
CA MET A 282 -6.52 10.74 -2.40
C MET A 282 -7.09 9.34 -2.60
N THR A 283 -8.22 9.08 -1.94
CA THR A 283 -8.99 7.84 -2.11
C THR A 283 -10.41 8.18 -2.53
N LEU A 284 -11.00 7.34 -3.39
CA LEU A 284 -12.34 7.53 -3.94
C LEU A 284 -13.26 6.44 -3.38
N PHE A 285 -14.42 6.84 -2.87
CA PHE A 285 -15.38 5.97 -2.21
C PHE A 285 -16.73 5.96 -2.95
N PRO A 286 -16.90 5.15 -4.02
CA PRO A 286 -18.13 5.14 -4.79
C PRO A 286 -19.28 4.51 -4.01
N LEU A 287 -20.45 5.17 -4.01
CA LEU A 287 -21.68 4.66 -3.40
C LEU A 287 -21.48 4.16 -1.97
N THR A 288 -20.76 4.96 -1.17
CA THR A 288 -20.42 4.59 0.20
C THR A 288 -21.52 4.97 1.19
N ARG A 289 -21.68 4.15 2.23
CA ARG A 289 -22.41 4.52 3.45
C ARG A 289 -21.45 4.97 4.56
N SER A 290 -22.00 5.55 5.62
CA SER A 290 -21.25 6.02 6.78
C SER A 290 -21.37 5.07 7.98
N PHE A 291 -20.52 5.29 8.98
CA PHE A 291 -20.55 4.61 10.28
C PHE A 291 -20.68 5.64 11.39
N LYS A 292 -21.58 5.35 12.33
CA LYS A 292 -21.69 6.04 13.61
C LYS A 292 -20.86 5.31 14.66
N LEU A 293 -19.82 5.99 15.15
CA LEU A 293 -18.92 5.41 16.14
C LEU A 293 -19.39 5.67 17.57
N SER A 294 -19.33 4.64 18.40
CA SER A 294 -19.61 4.72 19.83
C SER A 294 -18.43 5.34 20.58
N LYS A 295 -18.72 6.36 21.38
CA LYS A 295 -17.76 7.00 22.31
C LYS A 295 -17.70 6.34 23.69
N GLN A 296 -18.38 5.21 23.86
CA GLN A 296 -18.38 4.50 25.14
C GLN A 296 -17.03 3.84 25.40
N SER A 297 -16.59 3.82 26.67
CA SER A 297 -15.32 3.19 27.06
C SER A 297 -15.26 1.67 26.80
N THR A 298 -16.39 1.02 26.58
CA THR A 298 -16.49 -0.42 26.25
C THR A 298 -16.48 -0.69 24.75
N SER A 299 -16.39 0.35 23.92
CA SER A 299 -16.30 0.24 22.47
C SER A 299 -15.00 -0.46 22.05
N ALA A 300 -15.06 -1.31 21.04
CA ALA A 300 -13.87 -1.96 20.48
C ALA A 300 -13.08 -1.02 19.54
N ILE A 301 -13.58 0.18 19.29
CA ILE A 301 -12.99 1.13 18.34
C ILE A 301 -11.61 1.59 18.82
N SER A 302 -10.63 1.49 17.91
CA SER A 302 -9.23 1.81 18.21
C SER A 302 -8.84 3.24 17.82
N ASP A 303 -9.56 3.85 16.89
CA ASP A 303 -9.31 5.21 16.37
C ASP A 303 -10.65 5.93 16.17
N ASP A 304 -10.69 7.26 16.38
CA ASP A 304 -11.91 8.07 16.24
C ASP A 304 -12.51 8.06 14.81
N SER A 305 -11.70 7.76 13.77
CA SER A 305 -12.12 7.52 12.39
C SER A 305 -10.92 7.10 11.53
N LEU A 306 -11.09 6.24 10.51
CA LEU A 306 -10.04 5.98 9.52
C LEU A 306 -10.08 6.99 8.37
N CYS A 307 -11.27 7.25 7.85
CA CYS A 307 -11.53 8.05 6.66
C CYS A 307 -12.75 8.93 6.90
N GLU A 308 -12.56 10.25 6.77
CA GLU A 308 -13.62 11.25 6.99
C GLU A 308 -13.91 12.04 5.71
N THR A 309 -15.20 12.23 5.42
CA THR A 309 -15.66 13.07 4.32
C THR A 309 -15.45 14.57 4.63
N SER A 310 -15.74 15.43 3.65
CA SER A 310 -15.70 16.87 3.89
C SER A 310 -16.81 17.34 4.85
N GLY A 311 -16.64 18.53 5.44
CA GLY A 311 -17.72 19.18 6.21
C GLY A 311 -18.95 19.55 5.36
N ASP A 312 -18.80 19.62 4.03
CA ASP A 312 -19.90 19.92 3.11
C ASP A 312 -20.72 18.68 2.73
N SER A 313 -20.28 17.49 3.14
CA SER A 313 -21.01 16.25 2.91
C SER A 313 -22.28 16.11 3.75
N PHE A 314 -23.11 15.14 3.39
CA PHE A 314 -24.24 14.67 4.18
C PHE A 314 -24.56 13.21 3.84
N GLY A 315 -25.17 12.50 4.78
CA GLY A 315 -25.66 11.14 4.64
C GLY A 315 -27.12 11.21 4.29
N SER A 316 -27.48 10.84 3.05
CA SER A 316 -28.87 10.81 2.61
C SER A 316 -29.54 9.55 3.15
N MET A 317 -30.38 9.71 4.18
CA MET A 317 -30.97 8.59 4.92
C MET A 317 -32.07 7.90 4.11
N GLY A 318 -32.15 6.57 4.25
CA GLY A 318 -33.14 5.75 3.55
C GLY A 318 -32.93 5.76 2.04
N PHE A 319 -31.65 5.80 1.61
CA PHE A 319 -31.29 5.78 0.21
C PHE A 319 -31.82 4.52 -0.47
N ASN A 320 -32.45 4.72 -1.63
CA ASN A 320 -32.83 3.65 -2.54
C ASN A 320 -32.09 3.87 -3.87
N PRO A 321 -31.43 2.85 -4.44
CA PRO A 321 -30.77 2.97 -5.75
C PRO A 321 -31.67 3.46 -6.89
N LYS A 322 -33.00 3.36 -6.75
CA LYS A 322 -34.00 3.87 -7.71
C LYS A 322 -34.31 5.36 -7.55
N THR A 323 -33.77 6.02 -6.53
CA THR A 323 -34.01 7.44 -6.25
C THR A 323 -33.34 8.32 -7.31
N GLN A 324 -34.15 9.11 -8.03
CA GLN A 324 -33.68 9.91 -9.17
C GLN A 324 -33.03 11.25 -8.79
N LYS A 325 -33.33 11.78 -7.59
CA LYS A 325 -32.78 13.04 -7.11
C LYS A 325 -32.37 12.89 -5.66
N ILE A 326 -31.10 13.18 -5.39
CA ILE A 326 -30.56 13.22 -4.03
C ILE A 326 -30.32 14.69 -3.70
N ALA A 327 -31.03 15.18 -2.70
CA ALA A 327 -30.90 16.54 -2.17
C ALA A 327 -30.95 16.46 -0.64
N TYR A 328 -30.21 17.34 0.02
CA TYR A 328 -30.14 17.37 1.47
C TYR A 328 -31.49 17.74 2.09
N ASP A 329 -31.95 16.91 3.03
CA ASP A 329 -33.15 17.11 3.82
C ASP A 329 -32.81 17.15 5.31
N ALA A 330 -32.80 18.36 5.89
CA ALA A 330 -32.44 18.58 7.29
C ALA A 330 -33.33 17.87 8.32
N SER A 331 -34.50 17.35 7.91
CA SER A 331 -35.40 16.63 8.82
C SER A 331 -34.97 15.19 9.08
N LYS A 332 -34.13 14.63 8.22
CA LYS A 332 -33.73 13.21 8.26
C LYS A 332 -32.26 12.96 7.97
N ASP A 333 -31.62 13.76 7.14
CA ASP A 333 -30.25 13.54 6.69
C ASP A 333 -29.24 13.98 7.75
N VAL A 334 -28.10 13.29 7.80
CA VAL A 334 -27.04 13.58 8.76
C VAL A 334 -25.99 14.47 8.09
N LYS A 335 -25.72 15.64 8.67
CA LYS A 335 -24.69 16.54 8.14
C LYS A 335 -23.29 16.01 8.48
N GLY A 336 -22.35 16.13 7.53
CA GLY A 336 -20.97 15.73 7.72
C GLY A 336 -20.15 16.63 8.65
N PRO A 337 -18.87 16.29 8.90
CA PRO A 337 -18.14 15.17 8.29
C PRO A 337 -18.64 13.81 8.78
N LEU A 338 -18.56 12.81 7.90
CA LEU A 338 -19.01 11.44 8.13
C LEU A 338 -17.83 10.48 8.06
N THR A 339 -17.85 9.48 8.93
CA THR A 339 -16.86 8.39 8.91
C THR A 339 -17.29 7.34 7.91
N VAL A 340 -16.46 7.06 6.91
CA VAL A 340 -16.73 6.05 5.85
C VAL A 340 -15.91 4.76 6.00
N ALA A 341 -14.97 4.75 6.96
CA ALA A 341 -14.22 3.56 7.35
C ALA A 341 -13.86 3.62 8.83
N ALA A 342 -13.92 2.48 9.51
CA ALA A 342 -13.64 2.35 10.93
C ALA A 342 -12.86 1.06 11.21
N SER A 343 -12.00 1.07 12.23
CA SER A 343 -11.31 -0.12 12.72
C SER A 343 -11.46 -0.27 14.23
N GLY A 344 -11.43 -1.52 14.68
CA GLY A 344 -11.47 -1.83 16.08
C GLY A 344 -10.73 -3.11 16.43
N THR A 345 -10.48 -3.25 17.72
CA THR A 345 -9.81 -4.38 18.35
C THR A 345 -10.69 -4.90 19.47
N LEU A 346 -11.05 -6.19 19.40
CA LEU A 346 -11.82 -6.86 20.43
C LEU A 346 -10.88 -7.58 21.40
N ALA A 347 -11.04 -7.30 22.70
CA ALA A 347 -10.42 -8.11 23.73
C ALA A 347 -11.04 -9.51 23.69
N GLY A 348 -10.23 -10.52 23.33
CA GLY A 348 -10.64 -11.92 23.40
C GLY A 348 -10.66 -12.44 24.84
N ALA A 349 -11.16 -13.66 25.02
CA ALA A 349 -11.08 -14.35 26.32
C ALA A 349 -9.63 -14.57 26.79
N ASP A 350 -8.70 -14.70 25.85
CA ASP A 350 -7.26 -14.62 26.10
C ASP A 350 -6.77 -13.19 25.74
N PRO A 351 -6.22 -12.42 26.69
CA PRO A 351 -5.67 -11.08 26.44
C PRO A 351 -4.59 -11.04 25.36
N LYS A 352 -3.94 -12.18 25.05
CA LYS A 352 -2.94 -12.33 23.99
C LYS A 352 -3.54 -12.57 22.61
N LYS A 353 -4.82 -12.92 22.51
CA LYS A 353 -5.54 -13.16 21.26
C LYS A 353 -6.62 -12.11 21.09
N GLN A 354 -6.20 -10.91 20.74
CA GLN A 354 -7.13 -9.83 20.40
C GLN A 354 -7.65 -10.05 18.99
N GLY A 355 -8.96 -9.92 18.80
CA GLY A 355 -9.61 -9.87 17.49
C GLY A 355 -9.46 -8.49 16.86
N ARG A 356 -9.48 -8.41 15.52
CA ARG A 356 -9.49 -7.11 14.83
C ARG A 356 -10.52 -7.09 13.72
N PHE A 357 -11.13 -5.93 13.51
CA PHE A 357 -12.01 -5.70 12.38
C PHE A 357 -11.75 -4.36 11.71
N VAL A 358 -12.11 -4.29 10.43
CA VAL A 358 -12.25 -3.06 9.66
C VAL A 358 -13.62 -3.08 8.99
N GLY A 359 -14.42 -2.04 9.22
CA GLY A 359 -15.65 -1.75 8.47
C GLY A 359 -15.35 -0.67 7.42
N LEU A 360 -15.75 -0.92 6.17
CA LEU A 360 -15.56 -0.02 5.04
C LEU A 360 -16.91 0.18 4.34
N GLY A 361 -17.29 1.42 4.09
CA GLY A 361 -18.66 1.76 3.66
C GLY A 361 -18.97 1.46 2.19
N THR A 362 -18.03 0.85 1.45
CA THR A 362 -18.24 0.41 0.07
C THR A 362 -17.25 -0.69 -0.30
N SER A 363 -17.72 -1.68 -1.06
CA SER A 363 -16.92 -2.69 -1.74
C SER A 363 -16.38 -2.19 -3.08
N LEU A 364 -17.01 -1.18 -3.68
CA LEU A 364 -16.63 -0.67 -4.99
C LEU A 364 -15.23 -0.06 -5.00
N ILE A 365 -14.73 0.41 -3.85
CA ILE A 365 -13.34 0.89 -3.73
C ILE A 365 -12.31 -0.16 -4.14
N ALA A 366 -12.60 -1.45 -3.93
CA ALA A 366 -11.77 -2.58 -4.33
C ALA A 366 -12.14 -3.19 -5.69
N ALA A 367 -13.22 -2.72 -6.32
CA ALA A 367 -13.66 -3.21 -7.62
C ALA A 367 -12.70 -2.76 -8.75
N ASN A 368 -12.64 -3.54 -9.82
CA ASN A 368 -11.73 -3.33 -10.95
C ASN A 368 -11.78 -1.90 -11.51
N ALA A 369 -12.96 -1.27 -11.56
CA ALA A 369 -13.15 0.09 -12.06
C ALA A 369 -12.50 1.19 -11.18
N TYR A 370 -12.32 0.96 -9.88
CA TYR A 370 -11.91 2.00 -8.93
C TYR A 370 -10.64 1.66 -8.14
N LEU A 371 -10.21 0.40 -8.11
CA LEU A 371 -9.02 -0.03 -7.37
C LEU A 371 -7.77 0.74 -7.77
N LYS A 372 -7.64 1.10 -9.06
CA LYS A 372 -6.50 1.85 -9.62
C LYS A 372 -6.58 3.37 -9.40
N PHE A 373 -7.63 3.87 -8.75
CA PHE A 373 -7.72 5.29 -8.41
C PHE A 373 -6.73 5.61 -7.30
N GLN A 374 -5.66 6.32 -7.62
CA GLN A 374 -4.62 6.80 -6.70
C GLN A 374 -4.37 5.86 -5.51
N GLY A 375 -4.90 6.18 -4.32
CA GLY A 375 -4.64 5.45 -3.08
C GLY A 375 -5.60 4.28 -2.78
N ASN A 376 -6.53 3.92 -3.66
CA ASN A 376 -7.55 2.90 -3.35
C ASN A 376 -6.93 1.52 -3.14
N SER A 377 -6.09 1.05 -4.07
CA SER A 377 -5.31 -0.18 -3.90
C SER A 377 -4.48 -0.13 -2.62
N ASP A 378 -3.87 1.02 -2.35
CA ASP A 378 -3.05 1.20 -1.16
C ASP A 378 -3.86 1.09 0.14
N LEU A 379 -5.05 1.69 0.20
CA LEU A 379 -5.92 1.65 1.38
C LEU A 379 -6.40 0.23 1.67
N VAL A 380 -6.96 -0.46 0.67
CA VAL A 380 -7.53 -1.79 0.86
C VAL A 380 -6.45 -2.80 1.24
N MET A 381 -5.27 -2.73 0.60
CA MET A 381 -4.15 -3.59 0.96
C MET A 381 -3.60 -3.23 2.36
N ASN A 382 -3.60 -1.96 2.76
CA ASN A 382 -3.19 -1.56 4.12
C ASN A 382 -4.13 -2.14 5.18
N MET A 383 -5.44 -2.16 4.91
CA MET A 383 -6.43 -2.78 5.79
C MET A 383 -6.18 -4.28 5.94
N VAL A 384 -5.98 -4.99 4.82
CA VAL A 384 -5.66 -6.43 4.82
C VAL A 384 -4.38 -6.71 5.60
N ASN A 385 -3.34 -5.90 5.39
CA ASN A 385 -2.06 -6.09 6.08
C ASN A 385 -2.13 -5.74 7.54
N TRP A 386 -2.82 -4.69 7.96
CA TRP A 386 -3.01 -4.37 9.38
C TRP A 386 -3.80 -5.46 10.11
N LEU A 387 -4.79 -6.05 9.42
CA LEU A 387 -5.54 -7.19 9.93
C LEU A 387 -4.65 -8.43 10.04
N SER A 388 -3.93 -8.81 8.99
CA SER A 388 -3.13 -10.02 8.96
C SER A 388 -1.74 -9.88 9.60
N ALA A 389 -1.35 -8.67 10.00
CA ALA A 389 -0.06 -8.41 10.63
C ALA A 389 -0.07 -9.03 12.02
N GLU A 390 0.76 -10.07 12.17
CA GLU A 390 1.53 -10.24 13.39
C GLU A 390 2.29 -8.92 13.62
N GLU A 391 2.39 -8.44 14.85
CA GLU A 391 2.87 -7.09 15.20
C GLU A 391 4.24 -6.67 14.62
N ASP A 392 4.92 -7.55 13.87
CA ASP A 392 6.29 -7.39 13.44
C ASP A 392 6.53 -7.14 11.93
N LEU A 393 5.58 -7.25 10.99
CA LEU A 393 5.89 -6.97 9.56
C LEU A 393 4.74 -6.37 8.74
N LEU A 394 4.93 -5.12 8.29
CA LEU A 394 4.22 -4.52 7.16
C LEU A 394 4.85 -5.03 5.85
N SER A 395 4.03 -5.38 4.85
CA SER A 395 4.51 -5.77 3.52
C SER A 395 5.19 -4.60 2.83
N ILE A 396 6.16 -4.90 1.97
CA ILE A 396 6.99 -3.89 1.32
C ILE A 396 6.24 -3.33 0.12
N ARG A 397 6.08 -2.02 0.11
CA ARG A 397 5.48 -1.30 -1.02
C ARG A 397 6.54 -0.73 -1.92
N PRO A 398 6.26 -0.64 -3.23
CA PRO A 398 7.13 0.08 -4.14
C PRO A 398 7.16 1.54 -3.69
N LYS A 399 8.36 2.11 -3.55
CA LYS A 399 8.47 3.56 -3.36
C LYS A 399 7.83 4.20 -4.60
N PRO A 400 6.74 4.99 -4.46
CA PRO A 400 6.25 5.72 -5.62
C PRO A 400 7.41 6.56 -6.16
N PRO A 401 7.58 6.67 -7.48
CA PRO A 401 8.53 7.64 -8.02
C PRO A 401 8.10 9.00 -7.47
N GLU A 402 8.88 9.52 -6.53
CA GLU A 402 8.65 10.86 -6.00
C GLU A 402 8.84 11.79 -7.18
N ALA A 403 7.72 12.23 -7.77
CA ALA A 403 7.74 13.28 -8.75
C ALA A 403 8.26 14.50 -8.00
N GLN A 404 9.54 14.81 -8.19
CA GLN A 404 10.14 15.99 -7.60
C GLN A 404 9.44 17.20 -8.22
N HIS A 405 8.38 17.64 -7.56
CA HIS A 405 7.73 18.90 -7.87
C HIS A 405 8.63 19.99 -7.30
N LEU A 406 9.24 20.75 -8.20
CA LEU A 406 9.93 21.95 -7.83
C LEU A 406 8.86 23.01 -7.55
N ASP A 407 8.36 23.06 -6.31
CA ASP A 407 7.37 24.04 -5.87
C ASP A 407 8.02 25.42 -5.75
N LEU A 408 8.27 26.03 -6.90
CA LEU A 408 8.77 27.39 -6.99
C LEU A 408 7.61 28.35 -6.75
N THR A 409 7.68 29.09 -5.65
CA THR A 409 6.83 30.27 -5.47
C THR A 409 7.01 31.23 -6.65
N GLN A 410 5.99 32.03 -6.99
CA GLN A 410 6.14 33.05 -8.04
C GLN A 410 7.33 33.98 -7.81
N ALA A 411 7.67 34.25 -6.54
CA ALA A 411 8.85 35.03 -6.17
C ALA A 411 10.17 34.34 -6.52
N GLN A 412 10.28 33.02 -6.30
CA GLN A 412 11.46 32.23 -6.67
C GLN A 412 11.60 32.11 -8.20
N MET A 413 10.49 31.89 -8.92
CA MET A 413 10.49 31.85 -10.39
C MET A 413 10.97 33.18 -10.98
N ARG A 414 10.49 34.32 -10.44
CA ARG A 414 10.93 35.65 -10.86
C ARG A 414 12.41 35.90 -10.57
N LYS A 415 12.93 35.45 -9.42
CA LYS A 415 14.35 35.54 -9.08
C LYS A 415 15.22 34.74 -10.05
N ILE A 416 14.82 33.51 -10.38
CA ILE A 416 15.53 32.66 -11.34
C ILE A 416 15.55 33.32 -12.72
N LEU A 417 14.43 33.87 -13.17
CA LEU A 417 14.33 34.55 -14.47
C LEU A 417 15.21 35.81 -14.52
N ILE A 418 15.21 36.64 -13.47
CA ILE A 418 16.07 37.83 -13.38
C ILE A 418 17.56 37.43 -13.35
N LEU A 419 17.94 36.44 -12.52
CA LEU A 419 19.34 35.99 -12.43
C LEU A 419 19.82 35.36 -13.75
N GLY A 420 19.00 34.56 -14.41
CA GLY A 420 19.35 33.90 -15.67
C GLY A 420 19.39 34.86 -16.86
N VAL A 421 18.36 35.69 -17.03
CA VAL A 421 18.20 36.56 -18.21
C VAL A 421 19.00 37.85 -18.08
N ILE A 422 19.18 38.39 -16.88
CA ILE A 422 19.88 39.67 -16.66
C ILE A 422 21.25 39.42 -16.01
N GLY A 423 21.31 38.57 -14.99
CA GLY A 423 22.55 38.32 -14.25
C GLY A 423 23.67 37.71 -15.09
N VAL A 424 23.37 36.66 -15.86
CA VAL A 424 24.39 35.99 -16.70
C VAL A 424 24.92 36.91 -17.81
N PRO A 425 24.09 37.63 -18.60
CA PRO A 425 24.62 38.58 -19.58
C PRO A 425 25.43 39.72 -18.97
N ILE A 426 25.03 40.25 -17.80
CA ILE A 426 25.81 41.28 -17.10
C ILE A 426 27.18 40.74 -16.67
N LEU A 427 27.25 39.51 -16.15
CA LEU A 427 28.52 38.87 -15.80
C LEU A 427 29.43 38.70 -17.02
N ILE A 428 28.88 38.31 -18.16
CA ILE A 428 29.63 38.19 -19.42
C ILE A 428 30.12 39.56 -19.90
N ILE A 429 29.28 40.59 -19.85
CA ILE A 429 29.66 41.97 -20.20
C ILE A 429 30.75 42.47 -19.26
N PHE A 430 30.61 42.25 -17.95
CA PHE A 430 31.60 42.69 -16.96
C PHE A 430 32.93 41.98 -17.15
N ALA A 431 32.92 40.68 -17.42
CA ALA A 431 34.13 39.91 -17.77
C ALA A 431 34.77 40.45 -19.06
N GLY A 432 33.97 40.70 -20.10
CA GLY A 432 34.44 41.28 -21.36
C GLY A 432 35.06 42.67 -21.20
N VAL A 433 34.43 43.55 -20.43
CA VAL A 433 34.93 44.89 -20.12
C VAL A 433 36.20 44.81 -19.27
N SER A 434 36.25 43.92 -18.28
CA SER A 434 37.43 43.74 -17.42
C SER A 434 38.64 43.27 -18.23
N VAL A 435 38.46 42.29 -19.11
CA VAL A 435 39.50 41.83 -20.05
C VAL A 435 39.93 42.94 -21.01
N TRP A 436 38.97 43.69 -21.57
CA TRP A 436 39.27 44.83 -22.44
C TRP A 436 40.08 45.92 -21.72
N TRP A 437 39.76 46.21 -20.45
CA TRP A 437 40.44 47.24 -19.67
C TRP A 437 41.85 46.82 -19.24
N GLN A 438 42.04 45.54 -18.92
CA GLN A 438 43.37 44.96 -18.67
C GLN A 438 44.27 44.97 -19.90
N ARG A 439 43.70 44.84 -21.11
CA ARG A 439 44.46 44.90 -22.37
C ARG A 439 44.80 46.32 -22.84
N ARG A 440 44.18 47.34 -22.24
CA ARG A 440 44.39 48.76 -22.59
C ARG A 440 45.39 49.48 -21.67
N ARG A 441 45.77 48.84 -20.56
CA ARG A 441 47.01 49.11 -19.83
C ARG A 441 48.12 48.26 -20.44
#